data_AF-A0A973DVY9-F1
#
_entry.id   AF-A0A973DVY9-F1
#
_cell.length_a   1.000
_cell.length_b   1.000
_cell.length_c   1.000
_cell.angle_alpha   90.00
_cell.angle_beta   90.00
_cell.angle_gamma   90.00
#
_symmetry.space_group_name_H-M   'P 1'
#
loop_
_entity.id
_entity.type
_entity.pdbx_description
1 polymer ?
#
loop_
_entity_poly.entity_id
_entity_poly.type
_entity_poly.pdbx_seq_one_letter_code
_entity_poly.pdbx_strand_id
1 'polypeptide(L)' 'MMTKEDVTMMILSAKKQAGLTWEGIAETIDMSPVWTHSACMGMNGFPKEKAEALVTALA' A
#
# COMPACT_ATOMS: atom_id res chain seq x y z
N MET A 1 -0.06 20.15 6.01
CA MET A 1 0.73 19.23 5.17
C MET A 1 0.61 17.85 5.80
N MET A 2 0.42 16.78 5.03
CA MET A 2 0.26 15.43 5.59
C MET A 2 1.60 14.83 6.03
N THR A 3 1.58 14.05 7.10
CA THR A 3 2.73 13.28 7.61
C THR A 3 2.78 11.88 7.00
N LYS A 4 3.89 11.15 7.19
CA LYS A 4 3.99 9.74 6.75
C LYS A 4 3.02 8.85 7.53
N GLU A 5 2.80 9.19 8.79
CA GLU A 5 1.87 8.54 9.70
C GLU A 5 0.43 8.71 9.21
N ASP A 6 0.04 9.92 8.78
CA ASP A 6 -1.28 10.18 8.20
C ASP A 6 -1.52 9.30 6.96
N VAL A 7 -0.55 9.22 6.06
CA VAL A 7 -0.64 8.41 4.83
C VAL A 7 -0.71 6.91 5.16
N THR A 8 0.11 6.44 6.10
CA THR A 8 0.06 5.04 6.59
C THR A 8 -1.34 4.69 7.08
N MET A 9 -1.94 5.57 7.89
CA MET A 9 -3.29 5.37 8.42
C MET A 9 -4.35 5.33 7.32
N MET A 10 -4.22 6.15 6.28
CA MET A 10 -5.11 6.12 5.12
C MET A 10 -5.00 4.80 4.35
N ILE A 11 -3.77 4.31 4.09
CA ILE A 11 -3.56 3.03 3.41
C ILE A 11 -4.18 1.87 4.20
N LEU A 12 -3.95 1.81 5.52
CA LEU A 12 -4.52 0.77 6.37
C LEU A 12 -6.05 0.79 6.40
N SER A 13 -6.64 2.00 6.45
CA SER A 13 -8.09 2.18 6.41
C SER A 13 -8.68 1.70 5.08
N ALA A 14 -8.09 2.11 3.95
CA ALA A 14 -8.54 1.72 2.62
C ALA A 14 -8.40 0.21 2.40
N LYS A 15 -7.26 -0.38 2.78
CA LYS A 15 -7.04 -1.84 2.72
C LYS A 15 -8.12 -2.61 3.48
N LYS A 16 -8.46 -2.14 4.69
CA LYS A 16 -9.50 -2.77 5.52
C LYS A 16 -10.88 -2.65 4.87
N GLN A 17 -11.21 -1.51 4.30
CA GLN A 17 -12.49 -1.28 3.61
C GLN A 17 -12.62 -2.15 2.35
N ALA A 18 -11.53 -2.29 1.58
CA ALA A 18 -11.46 -3.14 0.40
C ALA A 18 -11.41 -4.65 0.72
N GLY A 19 -11.29 -5.04 2.00
CA GLY A 19 -11.19 -6.45 2.41
C GLY A 19 -9.91 -7.15 1.94
N LEU A 20 -8.86 -6.39 1.59
CA LEU A 20 -7.64 -6.91 1.00
C LEU A 20 -6.64 -7.42 2.05
N THR A 21 -5.87 -8.43 1.67
CA THR A 21 -4.68 -8.90 2.41
C THR A 21 -3.41 -8.27 1.85
N TRP A 22 -2.29 -8.38 2.58
CA TRP A 22 -1.02 -7.87 2.03
C TRP A 22 -0.53 -8.73 0.87
N GLU A 23 -0.79 -10.02 0.93
CA GLU A 23 -0.51 -10.99 -0.11
C GLU A 23 -1.26 -10.66 -1.40
N GLY A 24 -2.57 -10.36 -1.31
CA GLY A 24 -3.38 -10.02 -2.49
C GLY A 24 -2.98 -8.68 -3.12
N ILE A 25 -2.64 -7.68 -2.29
CA ILE A 25 -2.09 -6.41 -2.80
C ILE A 25 -0.76 -6.66 -3.52
N ALA A 26 0.14 -7.40 -2.88
CA ALA A 26 1.47 -7.70 -3.40
C ALA A 26 1.41 -8.45 -4.74
N GLU A 27 0.50 -9.41 -4.88
CA GLU A 27 0.20 -10.09 -6.14
C GLU A 27 -0.30 -9.11 -7.21
N THR A 28 -1.23 -8.23 -6.86
CA THR A 28 -1.81 -7.23 -7.80
C THR A 28 -0.77 -6.25 -8.33
N ILE A 29 0.18 -5.85 -7.48
CA ILE A 29 1.23 -4.89 -7.87
C ILE A 29 2.53 -5.58 -8.28
N ASP A 30 2.58 -6.91 -8.40
CA ASP A 30 3.76 -7.70 -8.76
C ASP A 30 4.99 -7.33 -7.88
N MET A 31 4.82 -7.49 -6.57
CA MET A 31 5.83 -7.28 -5.53
C MET A 31 5.76 -8.35 -4.45
N SER A 32 6.74 -8.39 -3.54
CA SER A 32 6.67 -9.30 -2.39
C SER A 32 5.75 -8.75 -1.29
N PRO A 33 5.06 -9.60 -0.51
CA PRO A 33 4.24 -9.16 0.62
C PRO A 33 5.02 -8.36 1.66
N VAL A 34 6.27 -8.76 1.93
CA VAL A 34 7.15 -8.08 2.90
C VAL A 34 7.50 -6.67 2.44
N TRP A 35 7.90 -6.51 1.17
CA TRP A 35 8.20 -5.20 0.61
C TRP A 35 6.95 -4.31 0.58
N THR A 36 5.81 -4.87 0.16
CA THR A 36 4.53 -4.17 0.05
C THR A 36 4.09 -3.63 1.41
N HIS A 37 4.11 -4.46 2.45
CA HIS A 37 3.83 -4.03 3.82
C HIS A 37 4.80 -2.93 4.27
N SER A 38 6.11 -3.15 4.09
CA SER A 38 7.14 -2.20 4.52
C SER A 38 7.02 -0.83 3.85
N ALA A 39 6.71 -0.80 2.55
CA ALA A 39 6.51 0.43 1.79
C ALA A 39 5.22 1.15 2.20
N CYS A 40 4.13 0.41 2.43
CA CYS A 40 2.88 0.97 2.96
C CYS A 40 3.02 1.53 4.39
N MET A 41 3.99 1.04 5.17
CA MET A 41 4.35 1.54 6.50
C MET A 41 5.40 2.67 6.46
N GLY A 42 5.75 3.19 5.28
CA GLY A 42 6.68 4.32 5.13
C GLY A 42 8.17 4.00 5.36
N MET A 43 8.52 2.72 5.50
CA MET A 43 9.90 2.25 5.69
C MET A 43 10.65 2.11 4.36
N ASN A 44 9.92 1.88 3.27
CA ASN A 44 10.44 1.79 1.90
C ASN A 44 9.68 2.75 0.97
N GLY A 45 10.31 3.12 -0.14
CA GLY A 45 9.70 3.96 -1.17
C GLY A 45 9.09 3.14 -2.30
N PHE A 46 7.97 3.60 -2.85
CA PHE A 46 7.37 3.03 -4.06
C PHE A 46 7.98 3.63 -5.33
N PRO A 47 8.26 2.81 -6.36
CA PRO A 47 8.28 3.29 -7.74
C PRO A 47 6.90 3.86 -8.11
N LYS A 48 6.86 4.92 -8.94
CA LYS A 48 5.62 5.63 -9.29
C LYS A 48 4.49 4.69 -9.77
N GLU A 49 4.80 3.81 -10.72
CA GLU A 49 3.84 2.86 -11.30
C GLU A 49 3.22 1.94 -10.23
N LYS A 50 4.03 1.50 -9.26
CA LYS A 50 3.58 0.60 -8.19
C LYS A 50 2.75 1.34 -7.14
N ALA A 51 3.03 2.62 -6.90
CA ALA A 51 2.18 3.48 -6.06
C ALA A 51 0.81 3.70 -6.71
N GLU A 52 0.77 3.96 -8.02
CA GLU A 52 -0.49 4.14 -8.77
C GLU A 52 -1.31 2.84 -8.74
N ALA A 53 -0.69 1.69 -9.00
CA ALA A 53 -1.36 0.38 -8.92
C ALA A 53 -1.90 0.07 -7.52
N LEU A 54 -1.14 0.40 -6.46
CA LEU A 54 -1.61 0.28 -5.08
C LEU A 54 -2.86 1.13 -4.85
N VAL A 55 -2.84 2.40 -5.25
CA VAL A 55 -3.99 3.30 -5.08
C VAL A 55 -5.22 2.79 -5.82
N THR A 56 -5.05 2.24 -7.04
CA THR A 56 -6.14 1.60 -7.78
C THR A 56 -6.68 0.36 -7.06
N ALA A 57 -5.82 -0.48 -6.48
CA ALA A 57 -6.25 -1.66 -5.74
C ALA A 57 -7.00 -1.32 -4.44
N LEU A 58 -6.69 -0.17 -3.83
CA LEU A 58 -7.29 0.28 -2.57
C LEU A 58 -8.62 1.06 -2.75
N ALA A 59 -9.01 1.38 -3.98
CA ALA A 59 -10.23 2.12 -4.32
C ALA A 59 -11.46 1.20 -4.42
#